data_AF-A0A1E3PD83-F1
#
_entry.id   AF-A0A1E3PD83-F1
#
_cell.length_a   1.000
_cell.length_b   1.000
_cell.length_c   1.000
_cell.angle_alpha   90.00
_cell.angle_beta   90.00
_cell.angle_gamma   90.00
#
_symmetry.space_group_name_H-M   'P 1'
#
loop_
_entity.id
_entity.type
_entity.pdbx_description
1 polymer ?
#
loop_
_entity_poly.entity_id
_entity_poly.type
_entity_poly.pdbx_seq_one_letter_code
_entity_poly.pdbx_strand_id
1 'polypeptide(L)'
;MLENMSLDSCSEISTLAGKFNNLVLLDLAYTKIESISDVIAPMLQRLILEDCSEIVTLSGHSNNLKILDLTDTPIKSLSDFWAPMLQTLNMIACSEIENLAGQFDNQILLELSYSNIVNC
;
A
#
# COMPACT_ATOMS: atom_id res chain seq x y z
N MET A 1 5.82 18.43 13.69
CA MET A 1 5.26 17.07 13.51
C MET A 1 5.64 16.64 12.11
N LEU A 2 5.96 15.36 11.89
CA LEU A 2 6.34 14.89 10.56
C LEU A 2 5.07 14.54 9.76
N GLU A 3 4.86 15.25 8.66
CA GLU A 3 3.69 15.07 7.78
C GLU A 3 4.02 14.28 6.52
N ASN A 4 5.27 14.33 6.04
CA ASN A 4 5.72 13.58 4.88
C ASN A 4 6.99 12.81 5.26
N MET A 5 7.02 11.52 4.94
CA MET A 5 8.17 10.66 5.14
C MET A 5 8.48 9.98 3.81
N SER A 6 9.69 10.17 3.30
CA SER A 6 10.24 9.40 2.19
C SER A 6 11.40 8.57 2.71
N LEU A 7 11.36 7.27 2.43
CA LEU A 7 12.48 6.34 2.58
C LEU A 7 12.75 5.66 1.23
N ASP A 8 12.46 6.36 0.13
CA ASP A 8 12.67 5.86 -1.22
C ASP A 8 14.10 5.33 -1.40
N SER A 9 14.22 4.19 -2.10
CA SER A 9 15.50 3.50 -2.34
C SER A 9 16.29 3.12 -1.08
N CYS A 10 15.69 3.19 0.11
CA CYS A 10 16.36 2.79 1.35
C CYS A 10 16.54 1.27 1.37
N SER A 11 17.79 0.80 1.34
CA SER A 11 18.12 -0.63 1.34
C SER A 11 17.99 -1.32 2.70
N GLU A 12 17.94 -0.54 3.78
CA GLU A 12 18.00 -1.06 5.16
C GLU A 12 16.61 -1.31 5.76
N ILE A 13 15.54 -0.83 5.11
CA ILE A 13 14.18 -1.05 5.60
C ILE A 13 13.64 -2.38 5.07
N SER A 14 13.46 -3.34 5.98
CA SER A 14 12.81 -4.62 5.68
C SER A 14 11.41 -4.72 6.27
N THR A 15 11.09 -3.94 7.31
CA THR A 15 9.77 -3.97 7.96
C THR A 15 9.34 -2.59 8.43
N LEU A 16 8.03 -2.34 8.47
CA LEU A 16 7.46 -1.13 9.06
C LEU A 16 6.23 -1.47 9.90
N ALA A 17 6.22 -0.95 11.13
CA ALA A 17 5.07 -0.99 12.04
C ALA A 17 5.02 0.27 12.89
N GLY A 18 3.82 0.63 13.37
CA GLY A 18 3.65 1.69 14.36
C GLY A 18 2.54 2.70 14.05
N LYS A 19 2.49 3.76 14.87
CA LYS A 19 1.44 4.79 14.80
C LYS A 19 2.00 6.09 14.23
N PHE A 20 1.45 6.53 13.12
CA PHE A 20 1.85 7.73 12.40
C PHE A 20 0.69 8.73 12.35
N ASN A 21 0.34 9.28 13.52
CA ASN A 21 -0.88 10.07 13.71
C ASN A 21 -0.97 11.34 12.85
N ASN A 22 0.17 11.84 12.35
CA ASN A 22 0.24 13.09 11.60
C ASN A 22 0.75 12.91 10.17
N LEU A 23 1.11 11.67 9.80
CA LEU A 23 1.70 11.40 8.50
C LEU A 23 0.60 11.45 7.44
N VAL A 24 0.83 12.24 6.40
CA VAL A 24 -0.05 12.49 5.25
C VAL A 24 0.46 11.76 4.02
N LEU A 25 1.78 11.67 3.85
CA LEU A 25 2.43 10.93 2.77
C LEU A 25 3.52 10.02 3.33
N LEU A 26 3.48 8.76 2.91
CA LEU A 26 4.52 7.78 3.12
C LEU A 26 4.98 7.24 1.77
N ASP A 27 6.23 7.52 1.42
CA ASP A 27 6.89 7.02 0.22
C ASP A 27 7.97 6.00 0.61
N LEU A 28 7.79 4.78 0.15
CA LEU A 28 8.67 3.64 0.36
C LEU A 28 9.09 3.03 -0.99
N ALA A 29 8.93 3.75 -2.10
CA ALA A 29 9.24 3.24 -3.43
C ALA A 29 10.68 2.72 -3.53
N TYR A 30 10.89 1.67 -4.32
CA TYR A 30 12.19 1.05 -4.57
C TYR A 30 12.90 0.53 -3.31
N THR A 31 12.17 0.29 -2.23
CA THR A 31 12.73 -0.32 -1.01
C THR A 31 12.63 -1.84 -1.04
N LYS A 32 13.38 -2.49 -0.16
CA LYS A 32 13.29 -3.94 0.07
C LYS A 32 12.34 -4.29 1.20
N ILE A 33 11.31 -3.47 1.42
CA ILE A 33 10.38 -3.72 2.50
C ILE A 33 9.63 -5.03 2.24
N GLU A 34 9.72 -5.95 3.19
CA GLU A 34 9.11 -7.29 3.10
C GLU A 34 7.67 -7.26 3.65
N SER A 35 7.45 -6.41 4.66
CA SER A 35 6.15 -6.32 5.34
C SER A 35 5.86 -4.94 5.93
N ILE A 36 4.59 -4.55 5.81
CA ILE A 36 3.99 -3.46 6.58
C ILE A 36 2.91 -4.09 7.46
N SER A 37 3.06 -3.97 8.77
CA SER A 37 2.15 -4.60 9.73
C SER A 37 1.76 -3.66 10.86
N ASP A 38 0.50 -3.75 11.32
CA ASP A 38 -0.03 -2.97 12.43
C ASP A 38 0.17 -1.44 12.31
N VAL A 39 0.25 -0.93 11.07
CA VAL A 39 0.36 0.51 10.83
C VAL A 39 -0.98 1.18 11.10
N ILE A 40 -0.96 2.22 11.93
CA ILE A 40 -2.12 3.08 12.19
C ILE A 40 -1.73 4.51 11.80
N ALA A 41 -2.26 4.97 10.66
CA ALA A 41 -1.94 6.26 10.10
C ALA A 41 -3.23 7.00 9.69
N PRO A 42 -3.98 7.55 10.67
CA PRO A 42 -5.31 8.10 10.44
C PRO A 42 -5.33 9.32 9.53
N MET A 43 -4.20 10.03 9.37
CA MET A 43 -4.08 11.20 8.49
C MET A 43 -3.46 10.87 7.13
N LEU A 44 -3.05 9.62 6.90
CA LEU A 44 -2.34 9.23 5.69
C LEU A 44 -3.30 9.33 4.52
N GLN A 45 -2.88 10.03 3.47
CA GLN A 45 -3.64 10.22 2.23
C GLN A 45 -2.99 9.52 1.05
N ARG A 46 -1.66 9.32 1.07
CA ARG A 46 -0.91 8.65 0.01
C ARG A 46 0.11 7.68 0.60
N LEU A 47 0.07 6.45 0.11
CA LEU A 47 1.05 5.40 0.39
C LEU A 47 1.62 4.93 -0.95
N ILE A 48 2.93 5.03 -1.12
CA ILE A 48 3.64 4.64 -2.35
C ILE A 48 4.56 3.47 -2.03
N LEU A 49 4.33 2.34 -2.69
CA LEU A 49 5.10 1.09 -2.58
C LEU A 49 5.57 0.61 -3.96
N GLU A 50 5.69 1.52 -4.93
CA GLU A 50 6.15 1.22 -6.28
C GLU A 50 7.51 0.49 -6.24
N ASP A 51 7.61 -0.63 -6.96
CA ASP A 51 8.84 -1.45 -7.08
C ASP A 51 9.42 -1.87 -5.71
N CYS A 52 8.53 -2.11 -4.74
CA CYS A 52 8.88 -2.81 -3.51
C CYS A 52 8.97 -4.32 -3.79
N SER A 53 10.10 -4.76 -4.35
CA SER A 53 10.25 -6.11 -4.91
C SER A 53 10.13 -7.27 -3.92
N GLU A 54 10.09 -6.99 -2.61
CA GLU A 54 10.03 -8.00 -1.54
C GLU A 54 8.73 -7.94 -0.72
N ILE A 55 7.83 -6.97 -0.98
CA ILE A 55 6.62 -6.80 -0.14
C ILE A 55 5.57 -7.86 -0.43
N VAL A 56 5.30 -8.69 0.57
CA VAL A 56 4.29 -9.77 0.46
C VAL A 56 3.06 -9.54 1.33
N THR A 57 3.16 -8.66 2.32
CA THR A 57 2.10 -8.39 3.30
C THR A 57 1.93 -6.90 3.57
N LEU A 58 0.68 -6.44 3.53
CA LEU A 58 0.26 -5.10 3.92
C LEU A 58 -0.96 -5.23 4.84
N SER A 59 -0.79 -4.86 6.10
CA SER A 59 -1.89 -4.79 7.08
C SER A 59 -1.84 -3.49 7.87
N GLY A 60 -3.01 -3.06 8.34
CA GLY A 60 -3.15 -1.83 9.10
C GLY A 60 -4.40 -1.02 8.76
N HIS A 61 -4.45 0.19 9.30
CA HIS A 61 -5.60 1.08 9.25
C HIS A 61 -5.19 2.50 8.84
N SER A 62 -5.69 2.94 7.70
CA SER A 62 -5.49 4.30 7.18
C SER A 62 -6.81 4.87 6.67
N ASN A 63 -7.62 5.40 7.60
CA ASN A 63 -8.99 5.84 7.31
C ASN A 63 -9.10 6.90 6.22
N ASN A 64 -8.09 7.77 6.06
CA ASN A 64 -8.09 8.87 5.11
C ASN A 64 -7.29 8.59 3.83
N LEU A 65 -6.82 7.34 3.65
CA LEU A 65 -5.98 7.00 2.51
C LEU A 65 -6.79 7.13 1.23
N LYS A 66 -6.29 7.91 0.26
CA LYS A 66 -6.94 8.13 -1.03
C LYS A 66 -6.21 7.42 -2.15
N ILE A 67 -4.89 7.32 -2.07
CA ILE A 67 -4.05 6.72 -3.10
C ILE A 67 -3.17 5.65 -2.44
N LEU A 68 -3.24 4.44 -2.99
CA LEU A 68 -2.35 3.34 -2.72
C LEU A 68 -1.70 2.92 -4.03
N ASP A 69 -0.38 3.08 -4.12
CA ASP A 69 0.40 2.62 -5.27
C ASP A 69 1.16 1.34 -4.92
N LEU A 70 0.83 0.25 -5.61
CA LEU A 70 1.44 -1.07 -5.49
C LEU A 70 2.11 -1.50 -6.80
N THR A 71 2.39 -0.57 -7.71
CA THR A 71 3.00 -0.87 -9.01
C THR A 71 4.24 -1.73 -8.84
N ASP A 72 4.35 -2.80 -9.63
CA ASP A 72 5.49 -3.71 -9.66
C ASP A 72 5.81 -4.36 -8.29
N THR A 73 4.77 -4.66 -7.49
CA THR A 73 4.93 -5.40 -6.22
C THR A 73 4.48 -6.86 -6.33
N PRO A 74 5.09 -7.78 -5.55
CA PRO A 74 4.66 -9.18 -5.45
C PRO A 74 3.58 -9.39 -4.37
N ILE A 75 2.77 -8.37 -4.08
CA ILE A 75 1.81 -8.45 -2.98
C ILE A 75 0.68 -9.44 -3.29
N LYS A 76 0.37 -10.31 -2.33
CA LYS A 76 -0.55 -11.45 -2.55
C LYS A 76 -1.99 -11.18 -2.14
N SER A 77 -2.17 -10.35 -1.11
CA SER A 77 -3.48 -10.04 -0.53
C SER A 77 -3.51 -8.64 0.07
N LEU A 78 -4.69 -8.01 0.02
CA LEU A 78 -5.01 -6.76 0.73
C LEU A 78 -6.10 -6.94 1.79
N SER A 79 -6.42 -8.18 2.16
CA SER A 79 -7.54 -8.50 3.07
C SER A 79 -7.46 -7.85 4.44
N ASP A 80 -6.23 -7.62 4.91
CA ASP A 80 -5.95 -7.16 6.27
C ASP A 80 -5.66 -5.64 6.31
N PHE A 81 -5.91 -4.93 5.21
CA PHE A 81 -5.71 -3.50 5.10
C PHE A 81 -7.05 -2.75 5.03
N TRP A 82 -7.24 -1.85 6.00
CA TRP A 82 -8.44 -1.02 6.12
C TRP A 82 -8.18 0.39 5.61
N ALA A 83 -8.78 0.72 4.46
CA ALA A 83 -8.69 2.03 3.82
C ALA A 83 -10.03 2.40 3.16
N PRO A 84 -11.08 2.71 3.95
CA PRO A 84 -12.43 2.90 3.43
C PRO A 84 -12.52 4.07 2.45
N MET A 85 -11.72 5.12 2.62
CA MET A 85 -11.72 6.29 1.73
C MET A 85 -10.81 6.16 0.50
N LEU A 86 -10.35 4.95 0.17
CA LEU A 86 -9.47 4.73 -0.98
C LEU A 86 -10.17 5.07 -2.28
N GLN A 87 -9.53 5.92 -3.09
CA GLN A 87 -10.07 6.41 -4.36
C GLN A 87 -9.29 5.84 -5.55
N THR A 88 -7.99 5.62 -5.38
CA THR A 88 -7.09 5.10 -6.41
C THR A 88 -6.27 3.96 -5.85
N LEU A 89 -6.39 2.82 -6.51
CA LEU A 89 -5.54 1.65 -6.28
C LEU A 89 -4.80 1.35 -7.58
N ASN A 90 -3.49 1.62 -7.59
CA ASN A 90 -2.62 1.31 -8.71
C ASN A 90 -1.96 -0.06 -8.48
N MET A 91 -2.21 -1.01 -9.39
CA MET A 91 -1.69 -2.38 -9.33
C MET A 91 -1.07 -2.81 -10.65
N ILE A 92 -0.53 -1.85 -11.39
CA ILE A 92 0.17 -2.11 -12.65
C ILE A 92 1.33 -3.07 -12.38
N ALA A 93 1.44 -4.13 -13.19
CA ALA A 93 2.48 -5.14 -13.05
C ALA A 93 2.55 -5.87 -11.68
N CYS A 94 1.48 -5.84 -10.86
CA CYS A 94 1.40 -6.72 -9.69
C CYS A 94 1.36 -8.19 -10.13
N SER A 95 2.42 -8.94 -9.82
CA SER A 95 2.65 -10.27 -10.39
C SER A 95 1.99 -11.41 -9.61
N GLU A 96 1.71 -11.21 -8.31
CA GLU A 96 1.36 -12.27 -7.36
C GLU A 96 0.01 -12.06 -6.64
N ILE A 97 -0.77 -11.04 -7.03
CA ILE A 97 -2.05 -10.73 -6.36
C ILE A 97 -3.09 -11.83 -6.60
N GLU A 98 -3.51 -12.50 -5.54
CA GLU A 98 -4.51 -13.58 -5.59
C GLU A 98 -5.87 -13.12 -5.08
N ASN A 99 -5.90 -12.13 -4.18
CA ASN A 99 -7.12 -11.68 -3.51
C ASN A 99 -7.15 -10.16 -3.30
N LEU A 100 -8.22 -9.52 -3.79
CA LEU A 100 -8.50 -8.09 -3.65
C LEU A 100 -9.57 -7.75 -2.61
N ALA A 101 -9.94 -8.69 -1.74
CA ALA A 101 -10.95 -8.50 -0.69
C ALA A 101 -10.45 -7.58 0.45
N GLY A 102 -10.00 -6.37 0.13
CA GLY A 102 -9.69 -5.33 1.10
C GLY A 102 -10.94 -4.58 1.57
N GLN A 103 -10.80 -3.83 2.65
CA GLN A 103 -11.91 -3.07 3.23
C GLN A 103 -11.88 -1.63 2.72
N PHE A 104 -12.37 -1.48 1.49
CA PHE A 104 -12.44 -0.23 0.73
C PHE A 104 -13.91 0.11 0.43
N ASP A 105 -14.30 1.40 0.35
CA ASP A 105 -15.64 1.76 -0.11
C ASP A 105 -15.78 1.62 -1.64
N ASN A 106 -17.01 1.41 -2.12
CA ASN A 106 -17.38 1.03 -3.50
C ASN A 106 -17.04 2.05 -4.63
N GLN A 107 -16.14 3.01 -4.43
CA GLN A 107 -15.77 4.04 -5.42
C GLN A 107 -14.26 4.04 -5.73
N ILE A 108 -13.65 2.86 -5.82
CA ILE A 108 -12.23 2.74 -6.17
C ILE A 108 -12.08 2.81 -7.69
N LEU A 109 -11.27 3.75 -8.17
CA LEU A 109 -10.68 3.67 -9.50
C LEU A 109 -9.55 2.64 -9.45
N LEU A 110 -9.78 1.50 -10.10
CA LEU A 110 -8.82 0.42 -10.27
C LEU A 110 -8.09 0.64 -11.60
N GLU A 111 -6.82 1.08 -11.53
CA GLU A 111 -5.95 1.09 -12.69
C GLU A 111 -5.22 -0.26 -12.76
N LEU A 112 -5.75 -1.13 -13.62
CA LEU A 112 -5.17 -2.43 -13.91
C LEU A 112 -4.48 -2.35 -15.27
N SER A 113 -3.17 -2.54 -15.31
CA SER A 113 -2.51 -2.97 -16.54
C SER A 113 -1.55 -4.11 -16.22
N TYR A 114 -1.71 -5.23 -16.93
CA TYR A 114 -0.93 -6.47 -16.78
C TYR A 114 -1.10 -7.29 -15.50
N SER A 115 -2.03 -6.96 -14.61
CA SER A 115 -2.35 -7.78 -13.42
C SER A 115 -3.17 -9.02 -13.80
N ASN A 116 -2.73 -10.22 -13.38
CA ASN A 116 -3.33 -11.54 -13.66
C ASN A 116 -4.66 -11.80 -12.92
N ILE A 117 -5.46 -10.77 -12.64
CA ILE A 117 -6.70 -10.92 -11.84
C ILE A 117 -7.74 -11.65 -12.69
N VAL A 118 -7.87 -12.96 -12.46
CA VAL A 118 -8.95 -13.79 -12.98
C VAL A 118 -10.06 -13.79 -11.93
N ASN A 119 -11.14 -13.07 -12.21
CA ASN A 119 -12.38 -12.89 -11.44
C ASN A 119 -12.47 -11.58 -10.63
N CYS A 120 -13.31 -10.67 -11.17
CA CYS A 120 -14.05 -9.66 -10.41
C CYS A 120 -15.52 -10.09 -10.35
#